data_AF-A0A1E5QJF1-F1
#
_entry.id   AF-A0A1E5QJF1-F1
#
_cell.length_a   1.000
_cell.length_b   1.000
_cell.length_c   1.000
_cell.angle_alpha   90.00
_cell.angle_beta   90.00
_cell.angle_gamma   90.00
#
_symmetry.space_group_name_H-M   'P 1'
#
loop_
_entity.id
_entity.type
_entity.pdbx_description
1 polymer ?
#
loop_
_entity_poly.entity_id
_entity_poly.type
_entity_poly.pdbx_seq_one_letter_code
_entity_poly.pdbx_strand_id
1 'polypeptide(L)'
;MLVSRSQYQPCHIRVPDLKHKLPAVQFEGAYYSLFRIEPDFKLALERIQALKQRNDKALVTPSPKGYVLWVLEPEAFLEAL
;
A
#
# COMPACT_ATOMS: atom_id res chain seq x y z
N MET A 1 -8.40 6.87 1.66
CA MET A 1 -8.87 5.72 0.87
C MET A 1 -8.86 6.15 -0.59
N LEU A 2 -8.38 5.31 -1.50
CA LEU A 2 -8.39 5.59 -2.93
C LEU A 2 -9.37 4.62 -3.58
N VAL A 3 -10.48 5.14 -4.08
CA VAL A 3 -11.62 4.36 -4.60
C VAL A 3 -11.58 4.22 -6.11
N SER A 4 -10.84 5.09 -6.80
CA SER A 4 -10.64 5.05 -8.25
C SER A 4 -9.22 4.60 -8.59
N ARG A 5 -9.09 3.79 -9.65
CA ARG A 5 -7.81 3.40 -10.25
C ARG A 5 -7.00 4.60 -10.78
N SER A 6 -7.63 5.73 -11.10
CA SER A 6 -6.92 6.94 -11.55
C SER A 6 -6.17 7.66 -10.43
N GLN A 7 -6.44 7.32 -9.16
CA GLN A 7 -5.80 7.98 -8.03
C GLN A 7 -4.39 7.44 -7.75
N TYR A 8 -4.04 6.26 -8.25
CA TYR A 8 -2.76 5.61 -7.95
C TYR A 8 -2.27 4.77 -9.13
N GLN A 9 -0.96 4.56 -9.21
CA GLN A 9 -0.35 3.75 -10.25
C GLN A 9 0.18 2.44 -9.66
N PRO A 10 -0.33 1.26 -10.04
CA PRO A 10 0.28 -0.01 -9.67
C PRO A 10 1.70 -0.14 -10.21
N CYS A 11 2.60 -0.70 -9.41
CA CYS A 11 4.01 -0.91 -9.76
C CYS A 11 4.63 -2.06 -8.95
N HIS A 12 5.91 -2.31 -9.20
CA HIS A 12 6.76 -3.13 -8.33
C HIS A 12 7.93 -2.28 -7.85
N ILE A 13 8.28 -2.41 -6.57
CA ILE A 13 9.35 -1.64 -5.93
C ILE A 13 10.39 -2.58 -5.32
N ARG A 14 11.59 -2.02 -5.12
CA ARG A 14 12.62 -2.56 -4.23
C ARG A 14 12.61 -1.76 -2.94
N VAL A 15 12.85 -2.44 -1.83
CA VAL A 15 13.14 -1.85 -0.51
C VAL A 15 14.52 -2.37 -0.11
N PRO A 16 15.46 -1.52 0.35
CA PRO A 16 16.86 -1.92 0.58
C PRO A 16 17.03 -3.17 1.46
N ASP A 17 16.19 -3.29 2.49
CA ASP A 17 16.25 -4.40 3.46
C ASP A 17 15.63 -5.71 2.94
N LEU A 18 14.99 -5.70 1.77
CA LEU A 18 14.28 -6.83 1.21
C LEU A 18 14.94 -7.33 -0.08
N LYS A 19 15.23 -8.64 -0.09
CA LYS A 19 15.87 -9.31 -1.24
C LYS A 19 14.96 -9.43 -2.48
N HIS A 20 13.65 -9.31 -2.31
CA HIS A 20 12.66 -9.50 -3.37
C HIS A 20 11.88 -8.21 -3.65
N LYS A 21 11.24 -8.15 -4.82
CA LYS A 21 10.38 -7.04 -5.19
C LYS A 21 9.04 -7.15 -4.48
N LEU A 22 8.46 -6.02 -4.13
CA LEU A 22 7.12 -5.96 -3.56
C LEU A 22 6.12 -5.42 -4.58
N PRO A 23 4.90 -5.99 -4.67
CA PRO A 23 3.80 -5.33 -5.34
C PRO A 23 3.44 -4.07 -4.57
N ALA A 24 3.27 -2.96 -5.28
CA ALA A 24 3.07 -1.65 -4.69
C ALA A 24 2.12 -0.77 -5.52
N VAL A 25 1.75 0.35 -4.92
CA VAL A 25 1.12 1.48 -5.60
C VAL A 25 1.93 2.75 -5.39
N GLN A 26 2.02 3.57 -6.42
CA GLN A 26 2.52 4.94 -6.30
C GLN A 26 1.33 5.88 -6.07
N PHE A 27 1.43 6.71 -5.04
CA PHE A 27 0.45 7.73 -4.69
C PHE A 27 1.18 8.98 -4.20
N GLU A 28 0.85 10.15 -4.78
CA GLU A 28 1.45 11.44 -4.42
C GLU A 28 3.00 11.42 -4.39
N GLY A 29 3.62 10.71 -5.35
CA GLY A 29 5.07 10.61 -5.48
C GLY A 29 5.74 9.65 -4.50
N ALA A 30 5.00 9.01 -3.60
CA ALA A 30 5.49 8.01 -2.66
C ALA A 30 5.04 6.59 -3.05
N TYR A 31 5.77 5.59 -2.55
CA TYR A 31 5.49 4.18 -2.82
C TYR A 31 4.92 3.48 -1.59
N TYR A 32 3.84 2.74 -1.80
CA TYR A 32 3.20 1.98 -0.74
C TYR A 32 3.15 0.50 -1.13
N SER A 33 3.74 -0.38 -0.31
CA SER A 33 3.78 -1.82 -0.55
C SER A 33 2.51 -2.50 -0.07
N LEU A 34 2.18 -3.65 -0.67
CA LEU A 34 1.07 -4.50 -0.23
C LEU A 34 1.34 -5.04 1.17
N PHE A 35 0.56 -4.60 2.15
CA PHE A 35 0.65 -5.11 3.51
C PHE A 35 -0.31 -6.26 3.77
N ARG A 36 -1.58 -6.09 3.38
CA ARG A 36 -2.64 -7.07 3.63
C ARG A 36 -3.85 -6.85 2.75
N ILE A 37 -4.65 -7.90 2.55
CA ILE A 37 -6.01 -7.81 2.02
C ILE A 37 -6.98 -8.23 3.12
N GLU A 38 -7.95 -7.38 3.43
CA GLU A 38 -9.02 -7.64 4.39
C GLU A 38 -10.36 -7.86 3.63
N PRO A 39 -11.21 -8.81 4.04
CA PRO A 39 -12.42 -9.17 3.31
C PRO A 39 -13.49 -8.07 3.28
N ASP A 40 -13.54 -7.20 4.29
CA ASP A 40 -14.54 -6.15 4.43
C ASP A 40 -13.95 -4.80 4.85
N PHE A 41 -14.75 -3.75 4.65
CA PHE A 41 -14.34 -2.37 4.87
C PHE A 41 -14.11 -2.03 6.34
N LYS A 42 -14.91 -2.60 7.24
CA LYS A 42 -14.84 -2.30 8.67
C LYS A 42 -13.52 -2.82 9.23
N LEU A 43 -13.16 -4.05 8.90
CA LEU A 43 -11.90 -4.63 9.32
C LEU A 43 -10.70 -3.88 8.72
N ALA A 44 -10.77 -3.52 7.44
CA ALA A 44 -9.75 -2.69 6.81
C ALA A 44 -9.56 -1.33 7.51
N LEU A 45 -10.68 -0.70 7.92
CA LEU A 45 -10.68 0.58 8.62
C LEU A 45 -10.06 0.47 10.03
N GLU A 46 -10.43 -0.56 10.80
CA GLU A 46 -9.85 -0.83 12.11
C GLU A 46 -8.33 -1.03 12.02
N ARG A 47 -7.89 -1.79 11.01
CA ARG A 47 -6.46 -2.09 10.79
C ARG A 47 -5.67 -0.87 10.36
N ILE A 48 -6.18 -0.06 9.44
CA ILE A 48 -5.48 1.16 9.03
C ILE A 48 -5.42 2.21 10.15
N GLN A 49 -6.44 2.27 11.01
CA GLN A 49 -6.40 3.11 12.21
C GLN A 49 -5.29 2.66 13.17
N ALA A 50 -5.14 1.36 13.40
CA ALA A 50 -4.07 0.82 14.24
C ALA A 50 -2.65 1.11 13.68
N LEU A 51 -2.48 1.07 12.36
CA LEU A 51 -1.23 1.47 11.70
C LEU A 51 -0.95 2.97 11.91
N LYS A 52 -1.95 3.82 11.67
CA LYS A 52 -1.82 5.27 11.85
C LYS A 52 -1.50 5.67 13.30
N GLN A 53 -2.01 4.95 14.29
CA GLN A 53 -1.66 5.16 15.70
C GLN A 53 -0.18 4.91 16.01
N ARG A 54 0.50 4.09 15.21
CA ARG A 54 1.94 3.84 15.29
C ARG A 54 2.76 4.81 14.45
N ASN A 55 2.10 5.85 13.93
CA ASN A 55 2.66 6.84 13.01
C ASN A 55 3.03 6.28 11.63
N ASP A 56 2.53 5.09 11.27
CA ASP A 56 2.69 4.54 9.93
C ASP A 56 1.78 5.26 8.95
N LYS A 57 2.34 5.68 7.80
CA LYS A 57 1.54 6.18 6.69
C LYS A 57 0.99 5.01 5.90
N ALA A 58 -0.33 4.92 5.79
CA ALA A 58 -1.00 3.81 5.11
C ALA A 58 -2.18 4.29 4.27
N LEU A 59 -2.55 3.49 3.27
CA LEU A 59 -3.66 3.70 2.34
C LEU A 59 -4.55 2.45 2.26
N VAL A 60 -5.80 2.64 1.83
CA VAL A 60 -6.72 1.54 1.49
C VAL A 60 -7.24 1.73 0.08
N THR A 61 -7.26 0.65 -0.70
CA THR A 61 -7.92 0.58 -2.02
C THR A 61 -8.89 -0.60 -2.08
N PRO A 62 -10.03 -0.49 -2.79
CA PRO A 62 -10.87 -1.65 -3.05
C PRO A 62 -10.23 -2.60 -4.09
N SER A 63 -10.57 -3.88 -4.01
CA SER A 63 -10.19 -4.93 -4.96
C SER A 63 -11.30 -5.99 -5.06
N PRO A 64 -11.28 -6.87 -6.08
CA PRO A 64 -12.22 -7.98 -6.16
C PRO A 64 -12.16 -8.96 -4.97
N LYS A 65 -11.06 -8.96 -4.21
CA LYS A 65 -10.84 -9.85 -3.05
C LYS A 65 -11.14 -9.18 -1.71
N GLY A 66 -11.69 -7.96 -1.72
CA GLY A 66 -11.89 -7.13 -0.53
C GLY A 66 -11.06 -5.84 -0.59
N TYR A 67 -10.54 -5.39 0.55
CA TYR A 67 -9.85 -4.11 0.70
C TYR A 67 -8.36 -4.33 0.95
N VAL A 68 -7.54 -3.68 0.13
CA VAL A 68 -6.09 -3.79 0.18
C VAL A 68 -5.53 -2.67 1.04
N LEU A 69 -4.75 -3.03 2.03
CA LEU A 69 -3.98 -2.12 2.88
C LEU A 69 -2.58 -1.99 2.31
N TRP A 70 -2.14 -0.76 2.15
CA TRP A 70 -0.82 -0.41 1.66
C TRP A 70 -0.07 0.41 2.72
N VAL A 71 1.21 0.11 2.93
CA VAL A 71 2.07 0.82 3.91
C VAL A 71 3.17 1.56 3.17
N LEU A 72 3.50 2.77 3.63
CA LEU A 72 4.55 3.58 3.02
C LEU A 72 5.90 2.88 3.19
N GLU A 73 6.64 2.81 2.09
CA GLU A 73 8.04 2.39 2.09
C GLU A 73 8.92 3.60 1.80
N PRO A 74 9.50 4.26 2.82
CA PRO A 74 10.19 5.55 2.63
C PRO A 74 11.48 5.42 1.80
N GLU A 75 12.10 4.24 1.81
CA GLU A 75 13.35 3.97 1.10
C GLU A 75 13.11 3.21 -0.21
N ALA A 76 11.85 3.06 -0.61
CA ALA A 76 11.52 2.33 -1.82
C ALA A 76 11.90 3.09 -3.08
N PHE A 77 12.29 2.33 -4.09
CA PHE A 77 12.56 2.84 -5.42
C PHE A 77 11.98 1.91 -6.49
N LEU A 78 11.65 2.50 -7.64
CA LEU A 78 11.35 1.73 -8.83
C LEU A 78 12.64 1.08 -9.32
N GLU A 79 12.58 -0.21 -9.59
CA GLU A 79 13.67 -0.86 -10.29
C GLU A 79 13.63 -0.38 -11.75
N ALA A 80 14.73 0.23 -12.19
CA ALA A 80 14.92 0.50 -13.61
C ALA A 80 15.01 -0.84 -14.37
N LEU A 81 14.40 -0.88 -15.56
CA LEU A 81 14.52 -2.01 -16.49
C LEU A 81 15.98 -2.22 -16.92
#